data_AF-A0A383E1J5-F1
#
_entry.id   AF-A0A383E1J5-F1
#
_cell.length_a   1.000
_cell.length_b   1.000
_cell.length_c   1.000
_cell.angle_alpha   90.00
_cell.angle_beta   90.00
_cell.angle_gamma   90.00
#
_symmetry.space_group_name_H-M   'P 1'
#
loop_
_entity.id
_entity.type
_entity.pdbx_description
1 polymer ?
#
loop_
_entity_poly.entity_id
_entity_poly.type
_entity_poly.pdbx_seq_one_letter_code
_entity_poly.pdbx_strand_id
1 'polypeptide(L)' 'MTQADAPVSIAEVRAYWHEKHIPQQWYSRREPYTLAWFNELEYKRHNVYYPHILEDFEFEYHKGERILEIGCGLGTELAL' A
#
# COMPACT_ATOMS: atom_id res chain seq x y z
N MET A 1 17.83 16.96 -20.70
CA MET A 1 16.41 17.06 -21.13
C MET A 1 15.85 15.65 -21.06
N THR A 2 15.19 15.30 -19.96
CA THR A 2 14.57 13.97 -19.81
C THR A 2 13.37 13.88 -20.72
N GLN A 3 13.32 12.80 -21.48
CA GLN A 3 12.27 12.45 -22.42
C GLN A 3 10.92 12.57 -21.71
N ALA A 4 10.02 13.43 -22.20
CA ALA A 4 8.66 13.52 -21.68
C ALA A 4 8.00 12.14 -21.83
N ASP A 5 7.58 11.57 -20.69
CA ASP A 5 7.11 10.20 -20.55
C ASP A 5 5.89 9.96 -21.46
N ALA A 6 6.02 9.00 -22.38
CA ALA A 6 4.85 8.48 -23.07
C ALA A 6 3.85 7.96 -22.02
N PRO A 7 2.53 8.14 -22.21
CA PRO A 7 1.55 7.67 -21.25
C PRO A 7 1.64 6.15 -21.08
N VAL A 8 1.92 5.70 -19.85
CA VAL A 8 1.94 4.28 -19.49
C VAL A 8 0.52 3.74 -19.55
N SER A 9 0.34 2.61 -20.24
CA SER A 9 -0.97 1.97 -20.37
C SER A 9 -1.37 1.24 -19.07
N ILE A 10 -2.67 1.06 -18.86
CA ILE A 10 -3.20 0.26 -17.74
C ILE A 10 -2.68 -1.19 -17.79
N ALA A 11 -2.43 -1.73 -18.99
CA ALA A 11 -1.87 -3.07 -19.15
C ALA A 11 -0.44 -3.16 -18.60
N GLU A 12 0.39 -2.16 -18.87
CA GLU A 12 1.77 -2.09 -18.34
C GLU A 12 1.77 -1.92 -16.82
N VAL A 13 0.90 -1.06 -16.27
CA VAL A 13 0.73 -0.92 -14.82
C VAL A 13 0.33 -2.25 -14.18
N ARG A 14 -0.65 -2.95 -14.76
CA ARG A 14 -1.11 -4.25 -14.25
C ARG A 14 0.00 -5.30 -14.31
N ALA A 15 0.75 -5.35 -15.41
CA ALA A 15 1.85 -6.29 -15.58
C ALA A 15 2.95 -6.04 -14.56
N TYR A 16 3.29 -4.77 -14.30
CA TYR A 16 4.27 -4.41 -13.29
C TYR A 16 3.83 -4.88 -11.91
N TRP A 17 2.63 -4.51 -11.45
CA TRP A 17 2.15 -4.86 -10.11
C TRP A 17 1.70 -6.32 -9.96
N HIS A 18 1.82 -7.16 -10.98
CA HIS A 18 1.47 -8.57 -10.88
C HIS A 18 2.50 -9.33 -10.03
N GLU A 19 2.02 -10.15 -9.09
CA GLU A 19 2.83 -11.02 -8.22
C GLU A 19 3.91 -10.30 -7.39
N LYS A 20 5.14 -10.20 -7.91
CA LYS A 20 6.35 -9.96 -7.11
C LYS A 20 6.63 -8.50 -6.79
N HIS A 21 6.00 -7.58 -7.50
CA HIS A 21 6.24 -6.15 -7.31
C HIS A 21 5.30 -5.51 -6.28
N ILE A 22 4.32 -6.26 -5.76
CA ILE A 22 3.51 -5.75 -4.65
C ILE A 22 4.36 -5.79 -3.38
N PRO A 23 4.64 -4.65 -2.75
CA PRO A 23 5.55 -4.60 -1.62
C PRO A 23 5.02 -5.45 -0.46
N GLN A 24 5.96 -6.03 0.28
CA GLN A 24 5.74 -6.52 1.63
C GLN A 24 4.79 -7.71 1.83
N GLN A 25 4.47 -8.47 0.79
CA GLN A 25 3.76 -9.75 0.99
C GLN A 25 4.71 -10.90 1.40
N TRP A 26 5.99 -10.77 1.03
CA TRP A 26 6.99 -11.86 1.06
C TRP A 26 7.35 -12.36 2.47
N TYR A 27 7.08 -11.59 3.52
CA TYR A 27 7.38 -12.00 4.90
C TYR A 27 6.23 -12.74 5.58
N SER A 28 5.05 -12.80 4.96
CA SER A 28 3.90 -13.46 5.56
C SER A 28 3.93 -14.96 5.28
N ARG A 29 3.60 -15.75 6.31
CA ARG A 29 3.38 -17.19 6.17
C ARG A 29 1.89 -17.56 6.28
N ARG A 30 1.02 -16.56 6.37
CA ARG A 30 -0.43 -16.75 6.48
C ARG A 30 -1.02 -16.97 5.09
N GLU A 31 -2.17 -17.63 5.05
CA GLU A 31 -2.89 -17.86 3.80
C GLU A 31 -3.27 -16.50 3.17
N PRO A 32 -2.82 -16.20 1.94
CA PRO A 32 -3.12 -14.93 1.27
C PRO A 32 -4.61 -14.65 1.18
N TYR A 33 -4.98 -13.37 1.16
CA TYR A 33 -6.38 -12.91 1.07
C TYR A 33 -7.29 -13.34 2.23
N THR A 34 -6.71 -13.67 3.38
CA THR A 34 -7.46 -13.85 4.64
C THR A 34 -7.32 -12.63 5.53
N LEU A 35 -8.29 -12.39 6.42
CA LEU A 35 -8.19 -11.31 7.43
C LEU A 35 -6.89 -11.42 8.23
N ALA A 36 -6.51 -12.64 8.60
CA ALA A 36 -5.30 -12.90 9.34
C ALA A 36 -4.04 -12.43 8.59
N TRP A 37 -4.01 -12.63 7.27
CA TRP A 37 -2.93 -12.16 6.40
C TRP A 37 -2.91 -10.64 6.31
N PHE A 38 -4.05 -9.99 6.04
CA PHE A 38 -4.13 -8.53 5.99
C PHE A 38 -3.69 -7.87 7.30
N ASN A 39 -4.14 -8.38 8.46
CA ASN A 39 -3.74 -7.85 9.77
C ASN A 39 -2.23 -7.98 10.04
N GLU A 40 -1.59 -9.05 9.56
CA GLU A 40 -0.14 -9.21 9.71
C GLU A 40 0.64 -8.24 8.81
N LEU A 41 0.17 -8.03 7.58
CA LEU A 41 0.78 -7.08 6.66
C LEU A 41 0.67 -5.65 7.20
N GLU A 42 -0.53 -5.25 7.63
CA GLU A 42 -0.80 -3.95 8.24
C GLU A 42 0.10 -3.73 9.47
N TYR A 43 0.11 -4.69 10.41
CA TYR A 43 0.93 -4.59 11.61
C TYR A 43 2.41 -4.39 11.26
N LYS A 44 2.98 -5.22 10.39
CA LYS A 44 4.39 -5.12 10.02
C LYS A 44 4.69 -3.84 9.25
N ARG A 45 3.77 -3.40 8.39
CA ARG A 45 3.93 -2.13 7.66
C ARG A 45 4.02 -0.96 8.63
N HIS A 46 3.05 -0.80 9.53
CA HIS A 46 2.95 0.36 10.40
C HIS A 46 3.84 0.30 11.66
N ASN A 47 4.31 -0.89 12.06
CA ASN A 47 5.08 -1.03 13.32
C ASN A 47 6.52 -1.51 13.11
N VAL A 48 6.87 -2.07 11.94
CA VAL A 48 8.20 -2.65 11.71
C VAL A 48 8.92 -1.97 10.55
N TYR A 49 8.28 -1.82 9.40
CA TYR A 49 8.96 -1.34 8.19
C TYR A 49 8.81 0.16 7.97
N TYR A 50 7.61 0.71 8.14
CA TYR A 50 7.28 2.11 7.86
C TYR A 50 6.52 2.76 9.03
N PRO A 51 7.09 2.79 10.24
CA PRO A 51 6.42 3.43 11.38
C PRO A 51 6.15 4.92 11.18
N HIS A 52 6.94 5.60 10.33
CA HIS A 52 6.75 7.01 9.98
C HIS A 52 5.45 7.29 9.22
N ILE A 53 4.83 6.30 8.54
CA ILE A 53 3.59 6.52 7.78
C ILE A 53 2.47 7.05 8.69
N LEU A 54 2.41 6.59 9.94
CA LEU A 54 1.40 7.05 10.89
C LEU A 54 1.55 8.54 11.23
N GLU A 55 2.79 9.04 11.28
CA GLU A 55 3.09 10.45 11.52
C GLU A 55 2.87 11.27 10.25
N ASP A 56 3.39 10.81 9.11
CA ASP A 56 3.34 11.51 7.82
C ASP A 56 1.91 11.70 7.31
N PHE A 57 1.01 10.75 7.59
CA PHE A 57 -0.38 10.82 7.14
C PHE A 57 -1.26 11.64 8.09
N GLU A 58 -0.73 12.03 9.26
CA GLU A 58 -1.38 12.95 10.18
C GLU A 58 -2.83 12.53 10.52
N PHE A 59 -3.12 11.21 10.61
CA PHE A 59 -4.48 10.67 10.71
C PHE A 59 -5.31 11.32 11.84
N GLU A 60 -4.67 11.63 12.97
CA GLU A 60 -5.29 12.31 14.12
C GLU A 60 -5.87 13.69 13.76
N TYR A 61 -5.27 14.38 12.78
CA TYR A 61 -5.68 15.72 12.35
C TYR A 61 -6.75 15.71 11.24
N HIS A 62 -6.93 14.58 10.55
CA HIS A 62 -7.87 14.42 9.44
C HIS A 62 -9.15 13.65 9.82
N LYS A 63 -9.45 13.56 11.13
CA LYS A 63 -10.61 12.82 11.62
C LYS A 63 -11.93 13.39 11.08
N GLY A 64 -12.68 12.55 10.37
CA GLY A 64 -13.99 12.91 9.80
C GLY A 64 -13.92 13.53 8.41
N GLU A 65 -12.72 13.71 7.86
CA GLU A 65 -12.53 14.13 6.48
C GLU A 65 -12.76 12.97 5.49
N ARG A 66 -12.90 13.32 4.21
CA ARG A 66 -12.95 12.33 3.12
C ARG A 66 -11.59 12.27 2.44
N ILE A 67 -10.91 11.15 2.56
CA ILE A 67 -9.57 10.93 2.03
C ILE A 67 -9.66 10.17 0.70
N LEU A 68 -8.83 10.56 -0.27
CA LEU A 68 -8.60 9.81 -1.50
C LEU A 68 -7.19 9.25 -1.48
N GLU A 69 -7.08 7.92 -1.43
CA GLU A 69 -5.82 7.23 -1.58
C GLU A 69 -5.59 6.84 -3.05
N ILE A 70 -4.53 7.37 -3.66
CA ILE A 70 -4.15 7.05 -5.03
C ILE A 70 -3.01 6.02 -4.99
N GLY A 71 -3.22 4.86 -5.60
CA GLY A 71 -2.22 3.79 -5.59
C GLY A 71 -2.18 3.00 -4.28
N CYS A 72 -3.34 2.73 -3.68
CA CYS A 72 -3.50 2.07 -2.38
C CYS A 72 -2.92 0.65 -2.26
N GLY A 73 -2.55 0.02 -3.38
CA GLY A 73 -1.97 -1.32 -3.38
C GLY A 73 -2.89 -2.35 -2.71
N LEU A 74 -2.51 -2.83 -1.52
CA LEU A 74 -3.30 -3.79 -0.73
C LEU A 74 -4.37 -3.13 0.15
N GLY A 75 -4.40 -1.80 0.23
CA GLY A 75 -5.40 -1.03 0.98
C GLY A 75 -5.30 -1.20 2.50
N THR A 76 -4.08 -1.37 3.03
CA THR A 76 -3.85 -1.55 4.48
C THR A 76 -3.98 -0.25 5.27
N GLU A 77 -3.90 0.89 4.59
CA GLU A 77 -3.87 2.23 5.18
C GLU A 77 -5.27 2.75 5.56
N LEU A 78 -6.34 2.21 4.94
CA LEU A 78 -7.73 2.61 5.23
C LEU A 78 -8.32 1.94 6.47
N ALA A 79 -7.59 1.04 7.12
CA ALA A 79 -8.02 0.37 8.34
C ALA A 79 -7.69 1.16 9.62
N LEU A 80 -6.94 2.27 9.48
CA LEU A 80 -6.46 3.14 10.56
C LEU A 80 -7.48 4.20 10.98
#